data_AF-A0A8S2U1R2-F1
#
_entry.id   AF-A0A8S2U1R2-F1
#
_cell.length_a   1.000
_cell.length_b   1.000
_cell.length_c   1.000
_cell.angle_alpha   90.00
_cell.angle_beta   90.00
_cell.angle_gamma   90.00
#
_symmetry.space_group_name_H-M   'P 1'
#
loop_
_entity.id
_entity.type
_entity.pdbx_description
1 polymer ?
#
loop_
_entity_poly.entity_id
_entity_poly.type
_entity_poly.pdbx_seq_one_letter_code
_entity_poly.pdbx_strand_id
1 'polypeptide(L)'
;SAYIYVSDVQAGIGTRIQRFPYNSVSGTAATTVAGASGFNGAATDIIGNCWSLVLEFPSGSTSGSYGTLIAGDSTCANSSTELNAPHAITPDSANTVFYIADNSNNRIQVCPQSGSGACSTLVGAPTINAPYDVELARDGNLYVVENTQVLRFPGASATGSAVLSSLNGAIAIAFDSQMNIKKTHPEQSATSTTQPATSTTQPVTSTTQPATSTTQPATSTSTTHPATTTCVGSWNPTASLQYGTGTAGNASNQFNYPVDIFIDSSDNLYVADNNNGRIQKFAMGSTIATTVAGGQGGGTNPNQLKNAAGVFVNSAYIYVSDVQVGTGTRIQRFPYNSVIGTAATTVAGSSGFSGSTTDKIGNCWSLYVDSNNNVFETDFTNCRVLKFPSGSTSGSFGALIAGTSTCGNGANQLNVPHAVTPNSANTAFYIADTQNKRVQVCPQSGAGACTTLVGAPTLDGPTDVQLGHDGNLYVLDSTRVLRFPGGSGTGSVVLSSLSQAWAMAFDSQMNMYIVEFGQHRVRRFDYRC
;
A
#
# COMPACT_ATOMS: atom_id res chain seq x y z
N SER A 1 -5.68 4.18 4.25
CA SER A 1 -7.08 4.46 4.65
C SER A 1 -7.51 5.83 4.16
N ALA A 2 -8.78 6.03 3.76
CA ALA A 2 -9.30 7.30 3.23
C ALA A 2 -9.59 8.38 4.30
N TYR A 3 -9.11 8.18 5.53
CA TYR A 3 -9.47 8.99 6.70
C TYR A 3 -8.28 9.15 7.64
N ILE A 4 -8.27 10.27 8.37
CA ILE A 4 -7.38 10.60 9.49
C ILE A 4 -8.18 10.42 10.77
N TYR A 5 -7.59 9.76 11.78
CA TYR A 5 -8.20 9.58 13.09
C TYR A 5 -7.42 10.39 14.13
N VAL A 6 -8.13 11.12 14.98
CA VAL A 6 -7.56 11.99 16.01
C VAL A 6 -8.24 11.68 17.34
N SER A 7 -7.46 11.37 18.37
CA SER A 7 -7.94 11.38 19.74
C SER A 7 -7.99 12.81 20.25
N ASP A 8 -9.13 13.21 20.80
CA ASP A 8 -9.38 14.53 21.36
C ASP A 8 -9.86 14.39 22.80
N VAL A 9 -9.23 15.11 23.72
CA VAL A 9 -9.57 15.13 25.15
C VAL A 9 -10.30 16.42 25.44
N GLN A 10 -11.60 16.32 25.73
CA GLN A 10 -12.40 17.48 26.10
C GLN A 10 -12.57 17.55 27.63
N ALA A 11 -12.08 18.64 28.23
CA ALA A 11 -12.15 18.88 29.66
C ALA A 11 -13.60 18.74 30.18
N GLY A 12 -13.81 17.86 31.17
CA GLY A 12 -15.12 17.58 31.78
C GLY A 12 -16.04 16.67 30.98
N ILE A 13 -15.64 16.20 29.78
CA ILE A 13 -16.49 15.40 28.88
C ILE A 13 -15.86 14.03 28.57
N GLY A 14 -14.52 13.94 28.57
CA GLY A 14 -13.74 12.72 28.35
C GLY A 14 -13.01 12.69 27.01
N THR A 15 -12.41 11.54 26.68
CA THR A 15 -11.69 11.32 25.40
C THR A 15 -12.64 10.81 24.32
N ARG A 16 -12.54 11.37 23.11
CA ARG A 16 -13.26 10.89 21.92
C ARG A 16 -12.29 10.64 20.77
N ILE A 17 -12.66 9.73 19.87
CA ILE A 17 -11.94 9.52 18.60
C ILE A 17 -12.76 10.17 17.49
N GLN A 18 -12.13 11.12 16.82
CA GLN A 18 -12.67 11.84 15.69
C GLN A 18 -12.08 11.31 14.38
N ARG A 19 -12.92 11.20 13.37
CA ARG A 19 -12.54 10.79 12.02
C ARG A 19 -12.75 11.95 11.05
N PHE A 20 -11.71 12.23 10.29
CA PHE A 20 -11.63 13.25 9.26
C PHE A 20 -11.37 12.60 7.89
N PRO A 21 -11.94 13.08 6.78
CA PRO A 21 -11.49 12.69 5.44
C PRO A 21 -9.98 12.94 5.25
N TYR A 22 -9.29 12.12 4.45
CA TYR A 22 -7.84 12.21 4.24
C TYR A 22 -7.35 13.59 3.76
N ASN A 23 -8.17 14.33 3.00
CA ASN A 23 -7.85 15.69 2.49
C ASN A 23 -8.46 16.82 3.34
N SER A 24 -8.65 16.59 4.64
CA SER A 24 -9.27 17.59 5.53
C SER A 24 -8.38 18.82 5.68
N VAL A 25 -8.99 19.99 5.53
CA VAL A 25 -8.38 21.31 5.80
C VAL A 25 -9.00 21.93 7.05
N SER A 26 -8.42 23.03 7.54
CA SER A 26 -8.98 23.79 8.68
C SER A 26 -10.48 24.09 8.46
N GLY A 27 -11.30 23.81 9.47
CA GLY A 27 -12.76 23.95 9.41
C GLY A 27 -13.52 22.74 8.84
N THR A 28 -12.83 21.68 8.40
CA THR A 28 -13.50 20.42 7.98
C THR A 28 -14.20 19.78 9.18
N ALA A 29 -15.49 19.46 9.02
CA ALA A 29 -16.26 18.80 10.07
C ALA A 29 -15.76 17.36 10.30
N ALA A 30 -15.49 17.03 11.56
CA ALA A 30 -15.13 15.68 11.96
C ALA A 30 -16.39 14.86 12.27
N THR A 31 -16.30 13.53 12.08
CA THR A 31 -17.28 12.59 12.62
C THR A 31 -16.73 11.97 13.90
N THR A 32 -17.45 12.04 15.02
CA THR A 32 -17.08 11.25 16.22
C THR A 32 -17.40 9.79 15.96
N VAL A 33 -16.40 8.92 16.06
CA VAL A 33 -16.52 7.49 15.73
C VAL A 33 -16.36 6.58 16.95
N ALA A 34 -15.81 7.07 18.06
CA ALA A 34 -15.78 6.33 19.31
C ALA A 34 -15.63 7.26 20.52
N GLY A 35 -16.04 6.79 21.70
CA GLY A 35 -16.15 7.60 22.91
C GLY A 35 -17.47 8.40 22.98
N ALA A 36 -17.83 8.88 24.17
CA ALA A 36 -19.04 9.68 24.39
C ALA A 36 -18.82 10.77 25.43
N SER A 37 -19.72 11.77 25.39
CA SER A 37 -19.89 12.77 26.43
C SER A 37 -20.44 12.14 27.71
N GLY A 38 -19.64 12.15 28.77
CA GLY A 38 -20.05 11.66 30.09
C GLY A 38 -19.37 10.35 30.48
N PHE A 39 -18.07 10.41 30.75
CA PHE A 39 -17.37 9.43 31.59
C PHE A 39 -17.94 9.55 33.03
N ASN A 40 -19.01 8.81 33.33
CA ASN A 40 -19.52 8.62 34.69
C ASN A 40 -20.01 7.17 34.81
N GLY A 41 -19.08 6.22 34.75
CA GLY A 41 -19.29 4.84 35.15
C GLY A 41 -18.29 4.48 36.24
N ALA A 42 -18.79 3.98 37.38
CA ALA A 42 -18.13 3.35 38.53
C ALA A 42 -16.77 3.89 39.05
N ALA A 43 -16.62 3.97 40.37
CA ALA A 43 -15.44 4.49 41.08
C ALA A 43 -14.10 3.74 40.84
N THR A 44 -14.05 2.74 39.97
CA THR A 44 -12.82 2.08 39.47
C THR A 44 -12.38 2.58 38.09
N ASP A 45 -13.26 3.28 37.37
CA ASP A 45 -13.09 3.81 36.00
C ASP A 45 -13.10 5.35 35.97
N ILE A 46 -12.91 5.99 37.14
CA ILE A 46 -12.45 7.37 37.17
C ILE A 46 -11.07 7.35 36.51
N ILE A 47 -10.95 7.97 35.34
CA ILE A 47 -9.67 8.48 34.85
C ILE A 47 -9.20 9.42 35.96
N GLY A 48 -8.45 8.86 36.92
CA GLY A 48 -7.64 9.65 37.83
C GLY A 48 -6.72 10.54 36.99
N ASN A 49 -6.06 11.50 37.60
CA ASN A 49 -5.19 12.46 36.89
C ASN A 49 -4.03 11.83 36.08
N CYS A 50 -3.97 10.52 35.93
CA CYS A 50 -3.02 9.80 35.11
C CYS A 50 -3.73 9.23 33.89
N TRP A 51 -3.36 9.75 32.73
CA TRP A 51 -3.62 9.10 31.45
C TRP A 51 -2.79 7.80 31.46
N SER A 52 -3.39 6.63 31.67
CA SER A 52 -2.64 5.37 31.86
C SER A 52 -3.21 4.18 31.09
N LEU A 53 -4.22 4.38 30.23
CA LEU A 53 -4.93 3.30 29.56
C LEU A 53 -4.72 3.32 28.04
N VAL A 54 -4.60 2.14 27.44
CA VAL A 54 -4.69 1.91 25.99
C VAL A 54 -5.92 1.06 25.71
N LEU A 55 -6.78 1.53 24.81
CA LEU A 55 -8.08 0.93 24.51
C LEU A 55 -8.18 0.54 23.03
N GLU A 56 -8.76 -0.63 22.76
CA GLU A 56 -9.13 -1.09 21.41
C GLU A 56 -10.62 -0.85 21.17
N PHE A 57 -10.97 -0.29 20.03
CA PHE A 57 -12.35 -0.10 19.60
C PHE A 57 -12.65 -1.00 18.39
N PRO A 58 -13.73 -1.82 18.42
CA PRO A 58 -14.12 -2.65 17.28
C PRO A 58 -14.34 -1.85 16.01
N SER A 59 -14.11 -2.46 14.85
CA SER A 59 -14.42 -1.87 13.56
C SER A 59 -15.92 -1.55 13.46
N GLY A 60 -16.25 -0.35 12.95
CA GLY A 60 -17.64 0.12 12.91
C GLY A 60 -18.17 0.69 14.23
N SER A 61 -17.31 0.89 15.24
CA SER A 61 -17.66 1.66 16.43
C SER A 61 -18.29 3.02 16.07
N THR A 62 -19.20 3.46 16.92
CA THR A 62 -19.91 4.74 16.79
C THR A 62 -19.81 5.53 18.09
N SER A 63 -20.31 6.77 18.09
CA SER A 63 -20.41 7.57 19.32
C SER A 63 -21.12 6.77 20.43
N GLY A 64 -20.47 6.61 21.58
CA GLY A 64 -20.97 5.80 22.70
C GLY A 64 -20.50 4.35 22.73
N SER A 65 -19.72 3.88 21.75
CA SER A 65 -19.01 2.61 21.84
C SER A 65 -17.94 2.65 22.94
N TYR A 66 -17.83 1.56 23.70
CA TYR A 66 -16.80 1.37 24.74
C TYR A 66 -15.62 0.60 24.17
N GLY A 67 -14.41 1.03 24.53
CA GLY A 67 -13.18 0.35 24.14
C GLY A 67 -12.86 -0.78 25.10
N THR A 68 -12.24 -1.83 24.60
CA THR A 68 -11.67 -2.92 25.39
C THR A 68 -10.29 -2.49 25.88
N LEU A 69 -10.00 -2.69 27.17
CA LEU A 69 -8.68 -2.41 27.72
C LEU A 69 -7.63 -3.37 27.13
N ILE A 70 -6.57 -2.80 26.54
CA ILE A 70 -5.43 -3.53 25.98
C ILE A 70 -4.24 -3.49 26.92
N ALA A 71 -3.96 -2.33 27.52
CA ALA A 71 -2.83 -2.16 28.45
C ALA A 71 -3.09 -1.03 29.45
N GLY A 72 -2.48 -1.16 30.64
CA GLY A 72 -2.57 -0.20 31.73
C GLY A 72 -3.69 -0.47 32.74
N ASP A 73 -3.71 0.29 33.83
CA ASP A 73 -4.75 0.25 34.86
C ASP A 73 -4.99 1.64 35.47
N SER A 74 -5.88 1.75 36.45
CA SER A 74 -6.21 3.02 37.12
C SER A 74 -5.27 3.42 38.26
N THR A 75 -4.19 2.68 38.51
CA THR A 75 -3.32 2.86 39.68
C THR A 75 -2.11 3.76 39.44
N CYS A 76 -1.78 4.04 38.18
CA CYS A 76 -0.62 4.85 37.76
C CYS A 76 0.72 4.38 38.35
N ALA A 77 0.80 3.12 38.79
CA ALA A 77 1.97 2.64 39.48
C ALA A 77 3.11 2.35 38.48
N ASN A 78 4.33 2.25 39.03
CA ASN A 78 5.57 2.17 38.26
C ASN A 78 6.01 0.70 38.08
N SER A 79 5.06 -0.24 38.01
CA SER A 79 5.37 -1.66 37.84
C SER A 79 5.78 -1.98 36.40
N SER A 80 6.33 -3.17 36.15
CA SER A 80 6.76 -3.58 34.79
C SER A 80 5.61 -3.70 33.79
N THR A 81 4.36 -3.74 34.26
CA THR A 81 3.16 -4.01 33.45
C THR A 81 2.19 -2.83 33.35
N GLU A 82 2.39 -1.79 34.14
CA GLU A 82 1.55 -0.58 34.16
C GLU A 82 2.07 0.50 33.19
N LEU A 83 1.22 1.48 32.88
CA LEU A 83 1.58 2.64 32.06
C LEU A 83 1.38 3.92 32.86
N ASN A 84 2.19 4.94 32.58
CA ASN A 84 2.11 6.24 33.22
C ASN A 84 2.35 7.35 32.18
N ALA A 85 1.27 8.05 31.82
CA ALA A 85 1.25 9.03 30.73
C ALA A 85 1.76 8.43 29.40
N PRO A 86 1.12 7.39 28.82
CA PRO A 86 1.49 6.93 27.49
C PRO A 86 1.14 8.02 26.48
N HIS A 87 2.11 8.47 25.69
CA HIS A 87 1.94 9.59 24.75
C HIS A 87 1.74 9.14 23.30
N ALA A 88 2.30 7.99 22.92
CA ALA A 88 2.22 7.48 21.55
C ALA A 88 2.21 5.95 21.53
N ILE A 89 1.66 5.42 20.43
CA ILE A 89 1.55 3.98 20.17
C ILE A 89 1.73 3.71 18.67
N THR A 90 2.50 2.68 18.33
CA THR A 90 2.64 2.19 16.95
C THR A 90 2.58 0.66 16.93
N PRO A 91 1.87 0.03 15.99
CA PRO A 91 1.92 -1.43 15.81
C PRO A 91 3.25 -1.87 15.19
N ASP A 92 3.58 -3.15 15.32
CA ASP A 92 4.58 -3.81 14.49
C ASP A 92 4.05 -4.07 13.06
N SER A 93 4.95 -4.44 12.14
CA SER A 93 4.60 -4.70 10.74
C SER A 93 3.65 -5.90 10.55
N ALA A 94 3.63 -6.84 11.51
CA ALA A 94 2.75 -8.00 11.50
C ALA A 94 1.42 -7.77 12.26
N ASN A 95 1.24 -6.62 12.92
CA ASN A 95 0.08 -6.31 13.77
C ASN A 95 -0.16 -7.42 14.82
N THR A 96 0.91 -7.74 15.56
CA THR A 96 0.94 -8.72 16.64
C THR A 96 1.24 -8.06 17.99
N VAL A 97 1.98 -6.94 17.99
CA VAL A 97 2.33 -6.16 19.18
C VAL A 97 2.23 -4.66 18.93
N PHE A 98 2.07 -3.90 20.00
CA PHE A 98 2.18 -2.44 20.01
C PHE A 98 3.42 -2.01 20.79
N TYR A 99 4.13 -1.02 20.25
CA TYR A 99 5.14 -0.26 20.97
C TYR A 99 4.49 1.00 21.54
N ILE A 100 4.62 1.21 22.86
CA ILE A 100 4.00 2.33 23.57
C ILE A 100 5.09 3.18 24.20
N ALA A 101 5.05 4.49 23.94
CA ALA A 101 5.87 5.49 24.61
C ALA A 101 5.29 5.80 25.99
N ASP A 102 5.82 5.13 27.02
CA ASP A 102 5.42 5.29 28.43
C ASP A 102 6.21 6.44 29.05
N ASN A 103 5.71 7.67 28.84
CA ASN A 103 6.47 8.91 28.99
C ASN A 103 7.01 9.09 30.41
N SER A 104 6.14 9.02 31.42
CA SER A 104 6.54 9.32 32.81
C SER A 104 7.36 8.20 33.44
N ASN A 105 7.31 6.99 32.88
CA ASN A 105 8.15 5.86 33.29
C ASN A 105 9.46 5.76 32.48
N ASN A 106 9.73 6.69 31.55
CA ASN A 106 10.94 6.75 30.74
C ASN A 106 11.27 5.43 30.02
N ARG A 107 10.28 4.82 29.36
CA ARG A 107 10.46 3.54 28.67
C ARG A 107 9.56 3.36 27.45
N ILE A 108 9.94 2.41 26.59
CA ILE A 108 9.07 1.85 25.56
C ILE A 108 8.58 0.47 26.01
N GLN A 109 7.27 0.29 26.03
CA GLN A 109 6.63 -0.99 26.33
C GLN A 109 6.25 -1.72 25.04
N VAL A 110 6.38 -3.05 25.02
CA VAL A 110 5.84 -3.94 24.00
C VAL A 110 4.64 -4.66 24.60
N CYS A 111 3.47 -4.45 24.01
CA CYS A 111 2.21 -5.01 24.49
C CYS A 111 1.57 -5.87 23.39
N PRO A 112 1.16 -7.12 23.68
CA PRO A 112 0.43 -7.95 22.72
C PRO A 112 -0.90 -7.32 22.29
N GLN A 113 -1.26 -7.48 21.02
CA GLN A 113 -2.53 -6.98 20.50
C GLN A 113 -3.75 -7.80 20.95
N SER A 114 -3.58 -9.09 21.27
CA SER A 114 -4.66 -9.95 21.78
C SER A 114 -4.83 -9.76 23.29
N GLY A 115 -5.85 -8.96 23.68
CA GLY A 115 -6.11 -8.44 25.04
C GLY A 115 -6.11 -9.41 26.22
N SER A 116 -4.93 -9.88 26.62
CA SER A 116 -4.66 -10.53 27.92
C SER A 116 -3.16 -10.68 28.25
N GLY A 117 -2.26 -10.29 27.34
CA GLY A 117 -0.82 -10.39 27.56
C GLY A 117 -0.27 -9.20 28.35
N ALA A 118 0.55 -9.46 29.37
CA ALA A 118 1.25 -8.43 30.10
C ALA A 118 2.26 -7.70 29.18
N CYS A 119 2.27 -6.37 29.24
CA CYS A 119 3.30 -5.58 28.58
C CYS A 119 4.69 -5.92 29.15
N SER A 120 5.72 -5.78 28.31
CA SER A 120 7.12 -5.96 28.70
C SER A 120 7.97 -4.79 28.20
N THR A 121 9.00 -4.42 28.95
CA THR A 121 9.83 -3.27 28.59
C THR A 121 10.81 -3.64 27.48
N LEU A 122 10.73 -2.94 26.35
CA LEU A 122 11.71 -3.07 25.27
C LEU A 122 13.02 -2.41 25.66
N VAL A 123 12.91 -1.19 26.15
CA VAL A 123 14.03 -0.32 26.52
C VAL A 123 13.51 0.72 27.50
N GLY A 124 14.33 1.07 28.50
CA GLY A 124 14.00 2.09 29.51
C GLY A 124 15.22 2.93 29.91
N ALA A 125 15.05 3.76 30.93
CA ALA A 125 16.12 4.57 31.49
C ALA A 125 17.38 3.73 31.86
N PRO A 126 18.60 4.26 31.66
CA PRO A 126 18.92 5.61 31.22
C PRO A 126 18.96 5.78 29.69
N THR A 127 18.72 4.71 28.92
CA THR A 127 18.80 4.74 27.45
C THR A 127 17.73 5.63 26.83
N ILE A 128 16.56 5.70 27.47
CA ILE A 128 15.44 6.56 27.07
C ILE A 128 15.07 7.53 28.20
N ASN A 129 14.68 8.75 27.83
CA ASN A 129 14.22 9.80 28.73
C ASN A 129 13.01 10.55 28.14
N ALA A 130 11.87 10.47 28.83
CA ALA A 130 10.60 11.11 28.49
C ALA A 130 10.20 10.94 27.00
N PRO A 131 9.92 9.70 26.55
CA PRO A 131 9.55 9.45 25.16
C PRO A 131 8.17 10.07 24.87
N TYR A 132 8.11 10.97 23.89
CA TYR A 132 6.88 11.65 23.46
C TYR A 132 6.20 10.93 22.30
N ASP A 133 6.98 10.40 21.37
CA ASP A 133 6.46 9.72 20.19
C ASP A 133 7.28 8.47 19.88
N VAL A 134 6.61 7.48 19.26
CA VAL A 134 7.23 6.23 18.85
C VAL A 134 6.61 5.78 17.52
N GLU A 135 7.46 5.58 16.52
CA GLU A 135 7.05 5.24 15.16
C GLU A 135 7.90 4.07 14.63
N LEU A 136 7.25 3.00 14.19
CA LEU A 136 7.93 1.94 13.47
C LEU A 136 8.04 2.34 12.00
N ALA A 137 9.25 2.64 11.55
CA ALA A 137 9.47 3.02 10.18
C ALA A 137 9.45 1.82 9.21
N ARG A 138 9.26 2.13 7.93
CA ARG A 138 9.25 1.14 6.83
C ARG A 138 10.58 0.39 6.66
N ASP A 139 11.67 0.94 7.20
CA ASP A 139 12.99 0.31 7.21
C ASP A 139 13.15 -0.76 8.33
N GLY A 140 12.06 -1.05 9.06
CA GLY A 140 12.01 -2.04 10.13
C GLY A 140 12.62 -1.55 11.46
N ASN A 141 12.99 -0.28 11.56
CA ASN A 141 13.58 0.27 12.77
C ASN A 141 12.57 1.10 13.55
N LEU A 142 12.64 1.02 14.88
CA LEU A 142 11.78 1.79 15.76
C LEU A 142 12.45 3.14 16.04
N TYR A 143 11.73 4.23 15.82
CA TYR A 143 12.21 5.57 16.10
C TYR A 143 11.45 6.13 17.29
N VAL A 144 12.19 6.64 18.28
CA VAL A 144 11.63 7.21 19.51
C VAL A 144 12.02 8.68 19.57
N VAL A 145 11.03 9.53 19.77
CA VAL A 145 11.21 10.97 19.94
C VAL A 145 11.30 11.28 21.42
N GLU A 146 12.40 11.90 21.80
CA GLU A 146 12.59 12.52 23.10
C GLU A 146 12.62 14.04 22.91
N ASN A 147 12.54 14.78 24.02
CA ASN A 147 12.50 16.24 23.99
C ASN A 147 13.68 16.86 23.19
N THR A 148 14.86 16.22 23.25
CA THR A 148 16.11 16.74 22.64
C THR A 148 16.66 15.94 21.47
N GLN A 149 16.11 14.76 21.16
CA GLN A 149 16.68 13.87 20.16
C GLN A 149 15.68 12.88 19.57
N VAL A 150 16.04 12.29 18.44
CA VAL A 150 15.38 11.10 17.91
C VAL A 150 16.37 9.95 17.99
N LEU A 151 15.97 8.89 18.68
CA LEU A 151 16.70 7.64 18.80
C LEU A 151 16.19 6.64 17.76
N ARG A 152 17.10 5.89 17.13
CA ARG A 152 16.79 4.78 16.24
C ARG A 152 17.20 3.47 16.90
N PHE A 153 16.27 2.53 16.98
CA PHE A 153 16.45 1.18 17.50
C PHE A 153 16.36 0.19 16.36
N PRO A 154 17.49 -0.38 15.89
CA PRO A 154 17.49 -1.29 14.77
C PRO A 154 16.65 -2.54 15.04
N GLY A 155 15.75 -2.89 14.13
CA GLY A 155 14.87 -4.06 14.27
C GLY A 155 14.02 -4.07 15.55
N ALA A 156 13.67 -2.88 16.08
CA ALA A 156 13.03 -2.73 17.38
C ALA A 156 13.76 -3.48 18.51
N SER A 157 15.09 -3.36 18.55
CA SER A 157 15.93 -3.95 19.61
C SER A 157 16.04 -3.05 20.86
N ALA A 158 16.61 -3.58 21.94
CA ALA A 158 16.83 -2.83 23.18
C ALA A 158 17.97 -1.78 23.10
N THR A 159 18.77 -1.81 22.02
CA THR A 159 19.93 -0.94 21.84
C THR A 159 19.66 0.05 20.72
N GLY A 160 19.70 1.34 21.04
CA GLY A 160 19.47 2.42 20.08
C GLY A 160 20.60 3.43 20.03
N SER A 161 20.58 4.29 19.01
CA SER A 161 21.50 5.41 18.86
C SER A 161 20.78 6.67 18.38
N ALA A 162 21.27 7.83 18.78
CA ALA A 162 20.73 9.10 18.32
C ALA A 162 21.02 9.30 16.82
N VAL A 163 19.96 9.56 16.05
CA VAL A 163 20.04 9.90 14.62
C VAL A 163 19.79 11.38 14.37
N LEU A 164 19.12 12.05 15.32
CA LEU A 164 18.95 13.50 15.37
C LEU A 164 19.16 13.96 16.81
N SER A 165 19.84 15.08 17.00
CA SER A 165 20.14 15.65 18.32
C SER A 165 19.92 17.16 18.33
N SER A 166 20.00 17.78 19.51
CA SER A 166 19.80 19.23 19.72
C SER A 166 18.42 19.71 19.24
N LEU A 167 17.41 18.85 19.37
CA LEU A 167 16.03 19.26 19.20
C LEU A 167 15.62 20.10 20.42
N ASN A 168 14.81 21.12 20.19
CA ASN A 168 14.10 21.82 21.26
C ASN A 168 12.63 21.48 21.02
N GLY A 169 11.97 20.78 21.94
CA GLY A 169 10.51 20.59 21.91
C GLY A 169 9.95 19.76 20.77
N ALA A 170 10.70 18.80 20.22
CA ALA A 170 10.12 17.86 19.25
C ALA A 170 9.12 16.94 19.97
N ILE A 171 7.87 16.92 19.52
CA ILE A 171 6.81 16.12 20.17
C ILE A 171 6.32 14.96 19.31
N ALA A 172 6.52 15.01 17.99
CA ALA A 172 6.18 13.91 17.09
C ALA A 172 7.02 13.93 15.82
N ILE A 173 7.19 12.77 15.22
CA ILE A 173 7.81 12.57 13.92
C ILE A 173 6.86 11.86 12.97
N ALA A 174 7.04 12.11 11.67
CA ALA A 174 6.44 11.31 10.62
C ALA A 174 7.48 11.13 9.52
N PHE A 175 7.44 9.99 8.83
CA PHE A 175 8.30 9.76 7.68
C PHE A 175 7.56 10.13 6.41
N ASP A 176 8.21 10.88 5.51
CA ASP A 176 7.73 10.98 4.14
C ASP A 176 8.06 9.72 3.33
N SER A 177 7.59 9.64 2.09
CA SER A 177 7.81 8.49 1.20
C SER A 177 9.29 8.21 0.90
N GLN A 178 10.18 9.16 1.21
CA GLN A 178 11.62 9.05 1.03
C GLN A 178 12.36 8.76 2.34
N MET A 179 11.63 8.43 3.42
CA MET A 179 12.19 8.18 4.76
C MET A 179 12.84 9.41 5.40
N ASN A 180 12.51 10.63 4.94
CA ASN A 180 12.93 11.82 5.67
C ASN A 180 12.01 12.07 6.85
N ILE A 181 12.60 12.43 7.98
CA ILE A 181 11.87 12.79 9.20
C ILE A 181 11.24 14.17 9.03
N LYS A 182 9.91 14.23 8.99
CA LYS A 182 9.12 15.43 9.26
C LYS A 182 8.88 15.50 10.77
N LYS A 183 9.02 16.68 11.35
CA LYS A 183 8.81 16.91 12.78
C LYS A 183 7.70 17.91 13.01
N THR A 184 6.98 17.76 14.12
CA THR A 184 6.09 18.80 14.63
C THR A 184 6.73 19.43 15.88
N HIS A 185 6.66 20.76 15.96
CA HIS A 185 7.07 21.54 17.13
C HIS A 185 5.82 22.25 17.68
N PRO A 186 5.58 22.25 19.00
CA PRO A 186 4.36 22.82 19.57
C PRO A 186 4.26 24.34 19.43
N GLU A 187 5.33 25.05 19.05
CA GLU A 187 5.27 26.48 18.75
C GLU A 187 6.16 26.85 17.56
N GLN A 188 5.60 26.85 16.35
CA GLN A 188 5.85 27.85 15.29
C GLN A 188 5.12 27.47 14.00
N SER A 189 4.22 28.37 13.58
CA SER A 189 3.74 28.44 12.21
C SER A 189 4.94 28.71 11.28
N ALA A 190 4.95 28.04 10.13
CA ALA A 190 5.83 28.19 8.96
C ALA A 190 7.23 27.53 8.99
N THR A 191 7.39 26.60 8.04
CA THR A 191 8.59 26.28 7.23
C THR A 191 9.98 26.58 7.83
N SER A 192 10.71 25.54 8.21
CA SER A 192 12.17 25.56 8.26
C SER A 192 12.74 24.19 7.88
N THR A 193 13.02 24.00 6.59
CA THR A 193 13.95 22.97 6.11
C THR A 193 15.37 23.50 6.26
N THR A 194 16.15 22.95 7.18
CA THR A 194 17.61 23.15 7.21
C THR A 194 18.30 21.90 6.67
N GLN A 195 18.97 22.06 5.54
CA GLN A 195 19.91 21.11 4.95
C GLN A 195 21.20 21.02 5.81
N PRO A 196 21.94 19.90 5.84
CA PRO A 196 23.24 19.85 6.50
C PRO A 196 24.26 20.71 5.73
N ALA A 197 24.94 21.62 6.44
CA ALA A 197 26.02 22.42 5.89
C ALA A 197 27.25 21.56 5.61
N THR A 198 27.69 21.50 4.36
CA THR A 198 29.05 21.08 4.00
C THR A 198 30.02 22.21 4.32
N SER A 199 31.10 21.85 5.03
CA SER A 199 32.14 22.79 5.44
C SER A 199 32.93 23.29 4.22
N THR A 200 32.93 24.60 3.98
CA THR A 200 34.08 25.28 3.38
C THR A 200 34.30 26.62 4.06
N THR A 201 35.49 26.76 4.59
CA THR A 201 36.07 27.97 5.18
C THR A 201 36.29 29.04 4.12
N GLN A 202 35.97 30.32 4.42
CA GLN A 202 36.84 31.51 4.28
C GLN A 202 36.00 32.81 4.37
N PRO A 203 36.61 33.96 4.76
CA PRO A 203 35.97 34.96 5.61
C PRO A 203 35.33 36.15 4.88
N VAL A 204 34.43 36.79 5.63
CA VAL A 204 33.73 38.04 5.32
C VAL A 204 34.70 39.22 5.29
N THR A 205 34.59 40.07 4.26
CA THR A 205 35.02 41.47 4.32
C THR A 205 33.87 42.39 3.91
N SER A 206 33.54 43.29 4.83
CA SER A 206 32.58 44.38 4.71
C SER A 206 33.23 45.61 4.09
N THR A 207 32.59 46.25 3.12
CA THR A 207 32.79 47.68 2.85
C THR A 207 31.50 48.36 2.39
N THR A 208 31.30 49.55 2.92
CA THR A 208 30.13 50.43 2.92
C THR A 208 30.13 51.46 1.77
N GLN A 209 28.90 51.89 1.41
CA GLN A 209 28.48 53.20 0.82
C GLN A 209 28.74 53.52 -0.67
N PRO A 210 28.02 54.52 -1.26
CA PRO A 210 26.67 55.05 -1.00
C PRO A 210 25.78 55.20 -2.26
N ALA A 211 24.52 55.55 -2.01
CA ALA A 211 23.45 55.79 -2.98
C ALA A 211 23.67 57.03 -3.86
N THR A 212 23.28 56.93 -5.13
CA THR A 212 22.91 58.06 -5.98
C THR A 212 21.59 57.77 -6.69
N SER A 213 20.64 58.68 -6.51
CA SER A 213 19.28 58.66 -7.03
C SER A 213 19.20 59.10 -8.49
N THR A 214 18.55 58.31 -9.33
CA THR A 214 17.84 58.81 -10.52
C THR A 214 16.49 58.13 -10.63
N THR A 215 15.46 58.95 -10.74
CA THR A 215 14.05 58.60 -10.83
C THR A 215 13.69 58.14 -12.25
N GLN A 216 13.08 56.97 -12.39
CA GLN A 216 12.30 56.55 -13.57
C GLN A 216 11.08 55.71 -13.14
N PRO A 217 10.03 55.62 -13.96
CA PRO A 217 8.63 55.61 -13.53
C PRO A 217 8.14 54.25 -13.05
N ALA A 218 7.06 54.27 -12.28
CA ALA A 218 6.36 53.11 -11.74
C ALA A 218 5.98 52.09 -12.84
N THR A 219 6.77 51.02 -12.93
CA THR A 219 6.34 49.75 -13.50
C THR A 219 5.91 48.85 -12.36
N SER A 220 4.64 48.45 -12.36
CA SER A 220 4.10 47.45 -11.45
C SER A 220 4.89 46.14 -11.60
N THR A 221 5.82 45.89 -10.68
CA THR A 221 6.45 44.59 -10.53
C THR A 221 5.41 43.66 -9.92
N SER A 222 4.74 42.90 -10.78
CA SER A 222 4.19 41.60 -10.42
C SER A 222 5.31 40.83 -9.72
N THR A 223 5.21 40.68 -8.40
CA THR A 223 5.95 39.65 -7.69
C THR A 223 5.40 38.32 -8.20
N THR A 224 6.03 37.79 -9.24
CA THR A 224 5.90 36.37 -9.54
C THR A 224 6.33 35.65 -8.27
N HIS A 225 5.36 35.05 -7.59
CA HIS A 225 5.64 33.93 -6.71
C HIS A 225 6.62 33.03 -7.46
N PRO A 226 7.75 32.58 -6.87
CA PRO A 226 8.48 31.47 -7.46
C PRO A 226 7.43 30.40 -7.69
N ALA A 227 7.29 30.00 -8.96
CA ALA A 227 6.39 28.91 -9.31
C ALA A 227 6.69 27.81 -8.31
N THR A 228 5.67 27.36 -7.59
CA THR A 228 5.74 26.06 -6.94
C THR A 228 6.17 25.13 -8.06
N THR A 229 7.42 24.68 -8.03
CA THR A 229 7.87 23.60 -8.90
C THR A 229 7.08 22.40 -8.43
N THR A 230 5.87 22.24 -8.96
CA THR A 230 5.20 20.97 -9.02
C THR A 230 6.20 20.07 -9.71
N CYS A 231 6.84 19.24 -8.91
CA CYS A 231 7.56 18.10 -9.40
C CYS A 231 6.66 17.41 -10.44
N VAL A 232 7.04 17.49 -11.71
CA VAL A 232 6.45 16.66 -12.76
C VAL A 232 7.30 15.41 -12.77
N GLY A 233 7.08 14.54 -11.79
CA GLY A 233 7.93 13.38 -11.62
C GLY A 233 7.93 12.51 -12.86
N SER A 234 9.10 11.99 -13.21
CA SER A 234 9.35 11.24 -14.44
C SER A 234 10.09 9.95 -14.11
N TRP A 235 9.84 8.90 -14.89
CA TRP A 235 10.59 7.66 -14.76
C TRP A 235 11.92 7.78 -15.48
N ASN A 236 12.98 7.28 -14.85
CA ASN A 236 14.21 6.99 -15.57
C ASN A 236 13.90 5.88 -16.60
N PRO A 237 14.04 6.13 -17.91
CA PRO A 237 13.75 5.13 -18.93
C PRO A 237 14.75 3.95 -18.90
N THR A 238 15.86 4.10 -18.19
CA THR A 238 16.81 3.02 -17.94
C THR A 238 16.43 2.30 -16.65
N ALA A 239 16.26 0.98 -16.75
CA ALA A 239 15.95 0.14 -15.59
C ALA A 239 17.15 0.10 -14.61
N SER A 240 16.86 0.23 -13.31
CA SER A 240 17.87 0.31 -12.24
C SER A 240 18.11 -1.03 -11.54
N LEU A 241 17.10 -1.90 -11.51
CA LEU A 241 17.14 -3.21 -10.87
C LEU A 241 16.42 -4.24 -11.73
N GLN A 242 16.94 -5.47 -11.72
CA GLN A 242 16.38 -6.60 -12.44
C GLN A 242 16.18 -7.79 -11.48
N TYR A 243 14.97 -8.37 -11.51
CA TYR A 243 14.68 -9.68 -10.91
C TYR A 243 14.63 -10.72 -12.02
N GLY A 244 15.13 -11.93 -11.76
CA GLY A 244 15.35 -12.91 -12.83
C GLY A 244 16.67 -12.65 -13.56
N THR A 245 17.31 -13.71 -14.05
CA THR A 245 18.61 -13.61 -14.75
C THR A 245 18.48 -13.27 -16.24
N GLY A 246 17.27 -13.16 -16.79
CA GLY A 246 17.05 -13.02 -18.23
C GLY A 246 17.08 -14.34 -18.99
N THR A 247 17.24 -15.46 -18.28
CA THR A 247 17.28 -16.82 -18.85
C THR A 247 16.27 -17.70 -18.13
N ALA A 248 15.55 -18.53 -18.87
CA ALA A 248 14.60 -19.48 -18.29
C ALA A 248 15.28 -20.40 -17.28
N GLY A 249 14.68 -20.57 -16.11
CA GLY A 249 15.18 -21.45 -15.06
C GLY A 249 14.25 -21.52 -13.86
N ASN A 250 14.57 -22.36 -12.88
CA ASN A 250 13.74 -22.61 -11.70
C ASN A 250 14.46 -22.29 -10.36
N ALA A 251 15.67 -21.73 -10.41
CA ALA A 251 16.34 -21.23 -9.22
C ALA A 251 15.59 -20.06 -8.58
N SER A 252 15.92 -19.73 -7.33
CA SER A 252 15.26 -18.66 -6.56
C SER A 252 15.44 -17.25 -7.14
N ASN A 253 16.37 -17.08 -8.07
CA ASN A 253 16.64 -15.82 -8.78
C ASN A 253 16.36 -15.93 -10.29
N GLN A 254 15.67 -16.99 -10.72
CA GLN A 254 15.32 -17.25 -12.12
C GLN A 254 13.80 -17.38 -12.25
N PHE A 255 13.31 -17.03 -13.44
CA PHE A 255 11.92 -17.24 -13.82
C PHE A 255 11.86 -18.07 -15.10
N ASN A 256 10.70 -18.65 -15.35
CA ASN A 256 10.34 -19.31 -16.58
C ASN A 256 8.98 -18.76 -17.01
N TYR A 257 9.03 -17.81 -17.95
CA TYR A 257 7.87 -17.11 -18.48
C TYR A 257 6.99 -16.44 -17.41
N PRO A 258 7.51 -15.48 -16.62
CA PRO A 258 6.70 -14.77 -15.64
C PRO A 258 5.62 -13.95 -16.36
N VAL A 259 4.38 -13.92 -15.83
CA VAL A 259 3.25 -13.25 -16.52
C VAL A 259 2.59 -12.16 -15.70
N ASP A 260 2.70 -12.19 -14.37
CA ASP A 260 2.05 -11.20 -13.51
C ASP A 260 2.91 -10.82 -12.30
N ILE A 261 2.62 -9.64 -11.75
CA ILE A 261 3.32 -9.06 -10.62
C ILE A 261 2.35 -8.33 -9.68
N PHE A 262 2.56 -8.51 -8.38
CA PHE A 262 1.86 -7.76 -7.35
C PHE A 262 2.86 -7.23 -6.31
N ILE A 263 2.64 -6.02 -5.81
CA ILE A 263 3.44 -5.41 -4.74
C ILE A 263 2.52 -5.17 -3.55
N ASP A 264 2.86 -5.75 -2.39
CA ASP A 264 2.09 -5.56 -1.16
C ASP A 264 2.40 -4.22 -0.48
N SER A 265 1.64 -3.87 0.56
CA SER A 265 1.82 -2.61 1.29
C SER A 265 3.15 -2.48 2.04
N SER A 266 3.95 -3.54 2.11
CA SER A 266 5.30 -3.56 2.67
C SER A 266 6.38 -3.54 1.57
N ASP A 267 6.00 -3.22 0.34
CA ASP A 267 6.86 -3.24 -0.86
C ASP A 267 7.51 -4.61 -1.12
N ASN A 268 6.89 -5.70 -0.65
CA ASN A 268 7.28 -7.03 -1.09
C ASN A 268 6.69 -7.32 -2.46
N LEU A 269 7.50 -7.89 -3.34
CA LEU A 269 7.15 -8.14 -4.73
C LEU A 269 6.83 -9.63 -4.92
N TYR A 270 5.69 -9.92 -5.53
CA TYR A 270 5.20 -11.26 -5.81
C TYR A 270 5.12 -11.44 -7.32
N VAL A 271 5.84 -12.43 -7.87
CA VAL A 271 5.82 -12.74 -9.31
C VAL A 271 5.16 -14.08 -9.53
N ALA A 272 4.22 -14.11 -10.47
CA ALA A 272 3.68 -15.35 -11.00
C ALA A 272 4.64 -15.95 -12.04
N ASP A 273 5.38 -16.97 -11.62
CA ASP A 273 6.38 -17.67 -12.42
C ASP A 273 5.71 -18.82 -13.18
N ASN A 274 5.07 -18.48 -14.31
CA ASN A 274 4.01 -19.25 -14.95
C ASN A 274 4.38 -20.71 -15.22
N ASN A 275 5.42 -20.95 -16.01
CA ASN A 275 5.80 -22.31 -16.43
C ASN A 275 6.45 -23.12 -15.30
N ASN A 276 6.91 -22.45 -14.24
CA ASN A 276 7.39 -23.13 -13.05
C ASN A 276 6.25 -23.46 -12.06
N GLY A 277 5.01 -23.00 -12.32
CA GLY A 277 3.86 -23.32 -11.48
C GLY A 277 4.04 -22.84 -10.03
N ARG A 278 4.51 -21.60 -9.84
CA ARG A 278 4.80 -21.06 -8.50
C ARG A 278 4.62 -19.54 -8.42
N ILE A 279 4.43 -19.05 -7.20
CA ILE A 279 4.54 -17.62 -6.87
C ILE A 279 5.85 -17.39 -6.11
N GLN A 280 6.67 -16.48 -6.63
CA GLN A 280 7.94 -16.06 -6.05
C GLN A 280 7.76 -14.74 -5.29
N LYS A 281 8.03 -14.73 -3.98
CA LYS A 281 8.07 -13.51 -3.15
C LYS A 281 9.50 -13.02 -3.00
N PHE A 282 9.73 -11.75 -3.31
CA PHE A 282 10.94 -11.01 -2.99
C PHE A 282 10.62 -10.04 -1.88
N ALA A 283 11.29 -10.17 -0.74
CA ALA A 283 11.24 -9.14 0.29
C ALA A 283 11.79 -7.82 -0.27
N MET A 284 11.33 -6.68 0.25
CA MET A 284 11.83 -5.37 -0.18
C MET A 284 13.36 -5.34 -0.20
N GLY A 285 13.94 -4.98 -1.35
CA GLY A 285 15.40 -4.94 -1.56
C GLY A 285 16.10 -6.29 -1.78
N SER A 286 15.42 -7.42 -1.59
CA SER A 286 15.98 -8.75 -1.89
C SER A 286 15.96 -9.05 -3.39
N THR A 287 17.03 -9.66 -3.91
CA THR A 287 17.10 -10.20 -5.28
C THR A 287 16.90 -11.72 -5.32
N ILE A 288 16.71 -12.35 -4.16
CA ILE A 288 16.44 -13.77 -4.01
C ILE A 288 15.00 -13.95 -3.54
N ALA A 289 14.25 -14.79 -4.24
CA ALA A 289 12.88 -15.09 -3.86
C ALA A 289 12.73 -16.33 -3.00
N THR A 290 11.64 -16.34 -2.24
CA THR A 290 11.07 -17.51 -1.58
C THR A 290 9.79 -17.92 -2.30
N THR A 291 9.61 -19.22 -2.54
CA THR A 291 8.35 -19.75 -3.06
C THR A 291 7.28 -19.70 -1.97
N VAL A 292 6.18 -18.98 -2.23
CA VAL A 292 5.08 -18.79 -1.26
C VAL A 292 3.78 -19.48 -1.66
N ALA A 293 3.68 -19.93 -2.92
CA ALA A 293 2.58 -20.76 -3.41
C ALA A 293 3.06 -21.66 -4.55
N GLY A 294 2.53 -22.87 -4.65
CA GLY A 294 2.93 -23.86 -5.65
C GLY A 294 4.35 -24.40 -5.44
N GLY A 295 5.06 -24.67 -6.54
CA GLY A 295 6.44 -25.18 -6.53
C GLY A 295 6.61 -26.67 -6.20
N GLN A 296 5.51 -27.44 -6.15
CA GLN A 296 5.50 -28.89 -5.90
C GLN A 296 5.19 -29.71 -7.16
N GLY A 297 5.65 -29.22 -8.32
CA GLY A 297 5.30 -29.74 -9.63
C GLY A 297 3.93 -29.26 -10.14
N GLY A 298 3.73 -29.38 -11.45
CA GLY A 298 2.48 -28.98 -12.11
C GLY A 298 1.38 -30.01 -11.90
N GLY A 299 0.23 -29.59 -11.36
CA GLY A 299 -0.89 -30.50 -11.10
C GLY A 299 -2.07 -29.84 -10.41
N THR A 300 -3.10 -30.65 -10.14
CA THR A 300 -4.37 -30.20 -9.54
C THR A 300 -4.45 -30.42 -8.02
N ASN A 301 -3.40 -30.97 -7.39
CA ASN A 301 -3.39 -31.11 -5.94
C ASN A 301 -3.45 -29.73 -5.27
N PRO A 302 -3.97 -29.63 -4.03
CA PRO A 302 -4.12 -28.34 -3.33
C PRO A 302 -2.81 -27.55 -3.19
N ASN A 303 -1.66 -28.21 -3.09
CA ASN A 303 -0.34 -27.60 -2.95
C ASN A 303 0.43 -27.45 -4.28
N GLN A 304 -0.22 -27.75 -5.41
CA GLN A 304 0.35 -27.63 -6.74
C GLN A 304 -0.33 -26.50 -7.52
N LEU A 305 0.41 -25.91 -8.46
CA LEU A 305 -0.11 -25.00 -9.48
C LEU A 305 0.42 -25.51 -10.82
N LYS A 306 -0.43 -25.60 -11.85
CA LYS A 306 -0.03 -26.02 -13.18
C LYS A 306 0.61 -24.88 -13.95
N ASN A 307 -0.07 -23.74 -14.06
CA ASN A 307 0.52 -22.51 -14.59
C ASN A 307 0.00 -21.32 -13.78
N ALA A 308 0.88 -20.70 -12.98
CA ALA A 308 0.51 -19.53 -12.18
C ALA A 308 0.39 -18.29 -13.07
N ALA A 309 -0.79 -17.67 -13.13
CA ALA A 309 -1.03 -16.50 -13.97
C ALA A 309 -1.23 -15.22 -13.14
N GLY A 310 -2.46 -14.84 -12.83
CA GLY A 310 -2.77 -13.66 -12.03
C GLY A 310 -2.39 -13.87 -10.56
N VAL A 311 -1.84 -12.84 -9.91
CA VAL A 311 -1.51 -12.85 -8.49
C VAL A 311 -2.06 -11.60 -7.79
N PHE A 312 -2.70 -11.79 -6.64
CA PHE A 312 -3.12 -10.70 -5.76
C PHE A 312 -2.87 -11.09 -4.31
N VAL A 313 -2.38 -10.14 -3.51
CA VAL A 313 -2.04 -10.38 -2.11
C VAL A 313 -2.72 -9.35 -1.22
N ASN A 314 -3.40 -9.80 -0.18
CA ASN A 314 -3.87 -8.94 0.91
C ASN A 314 -3.30 -9.41 2.24
N SER A 315 -3.68 -8.76 3.34
CA SER A 315 -3.16 -9.08 4.68
C SER A 315 -3.47 -10.50 5.16
N ALA A 316 -4.43 -11.20 4.54
CA ALA A 316 -4.86 -12.53 4.96
C ALA A 316 -4.43 -13.63 3.97
N TYR A 317 -4.40 -13.34 2.67
CA TYR A 317 -4.29 -14.36 1.64
C TYR A 317 -3.47 -13.94 0.41
N ILE A 318 -2.93 -14.94 -0.27
CA ILE A 318 -2.39 -14.89 -1.63
C ILE A 318 -3.40 -15.59 -2.55
N TYR A 319 -3.91 -14.89 -3.54
CA TYR A 319 -4.79 -15.41 -4.58
C TYR A 319 -4.00 -15.61 -5.87
N VAL A 320 -4.21 -16.76 -6.51
CA VAL A 320 -3.51 -17.14 -7.74
C VAL A 320 -4.50 -17.72 -8.74
N SER A 321 -4.49 -17.25 -9.98
CA SER A 321 -5.14 -18.00 -11.05
C SER A 321 -4.22 -19.12 -11.53
N ASP A 322 -4.67 -20.36 -11.35
CA ASP A 322 -3.97 -21.55 -11.83
C ASP A 322 -4.59 -21.98 -13.16
N VAL A 323 -3.97 -21.49 -14.24
CA VAL A 323 -4.43 -21.67 -15.60
C VAL A 323 -4.03 -23.04 -16.10
N GLN A 324 -5.00 -23.84 -16.51
CA GLN A 324 -4.73 -25.15 -17.10
C GLN A 324 -5.19 -25.11 -18.55
N VAL A 325 -4.28 -24.75 -19.45
CA VAL A 325 -4.58 -24.62 -20.89
C VAL A 325 -5.31 -25.86 -21.40
N GLY A 326 -6.47 -25.64 -22.03
CA GLY A 326 -7.33 -26.69 -22.59
C GLY A 326 -8.31 -27.32 -21.59
N THR A 327 -8.07 -27.20 -20.29
CA THR A 327 -8.97 -27.69 -19.25
C THR A 327 -9.60 -26.58 -18.42
N GLY A 328 -9.17 -25.32 -18.56
CA GLY A 328 -9.67 -24.08 -17.94
C GLY A 328 -8.94 -23.69 -16.64
N THR A 329 -9.48 -22.75 -15.87
CA THR A 329 -8.77 -22.14 -14.72
C THR A 329 -9.48 -22.40 -13.39
N ARG A 330 -8.67 -22.57 -12.34
CA ARG A 330 -9.12 -22.47 -10.95
C ARG A 330 -8.46 -21.29 -10.26
N ILE A 331 -9.20 -20.58 -9.42
CA ILE A 331 -8.63 -19.55 -8.56
C ILE A 331 -8.32 -20.19 -7.21
N GLN A 332 -7.04 -20.19 -6.87
CA GLN A 332 -6.50 -20.77 -5.64
C GLN A 332 -6.22 -19.68 -4.62
N ARG A 333 -6.52 -19.96 -3.35
CA ARG A 333 -6.24 -19.08 -2.22
C ARG A 333 -5.34 -19.77 -1.20
N PHE A 334 -4.23 -19.13 -0.87
CA PHE A 334 -3.26 -19.56 0.15
C PHE A 334 -3.23 -18.55 1.31
N PRO A 335 -2.97 -18.93 2.56
CA PRO A 335 -2.67 -17.98 3.64
C PRO A 335 -1.51 -17.03 3.29
N TYR A 336 -1.56 -15.76 3.73
CA TYR A 336 -0.54 -14.73 3.42
C TYR A 336 0.90 -15.18 3.74
N ASN A 337 1.10 -15.89 4.85
CA ASN A 337 2.41 -16.40 5.30
C ASN A 337 2.73 -17.81 4.79
N SER A 338 2.14 -18.21 3.66
CA SER A 338 2.37 -19.53 3.08
C SER A 338 3.82 -19.72 2.63
N VAL A 339 4.27 -20.96 2.76
CA VAL A 339 5.57 -21.44 2.25
C VAL A 339 5.33 -22.50 1.18
N ILE A 340 6.40 -22.89 0.48
CA ILE A 340 6.37 -23.96 -0.51
C ILE A 340 5.66 -25.22 0.03
N GLY A 341 4.73 -25.76 -0.76
CA GLY A 341 3.95 -26.94 -0.37
C GLY A 341 2.74 -26.68 0.53
N THR A 342 2.45 -25.44 0.93
CA THR A 342 1.19 -25.10 1.60
C THR A 342 0.00 -25.43 0.70
N ALA A 343 -1.03 -26.07 1.24
CA ALA A 343 -2.25 -26.38 0.51
C ALA A 343 -3.13 -25.15 0.33
N ALA A 344 -3.58 -24.89 -0.90
CA ALA A 344 -4.59 -23.89 -1.21
C ALA A 344 -6.02 -24.40 -1.05
N THR A 345 -6.93 -23.44 -0.90
CA THR A 345 -8.38 -23.63 -1.10
C THR A 345 -8.77 -23.13 -2.48
N THR A 346 -9.52 -23.91 -3.25
CA THR A 346 -10.12 -23.45 -4.51
C THR A 346 -11.34 -22.57 -4.21
N VAL A 347 -11.29 -21.32 -4.65
CA VAL A 347 -12.35 -20.31 -4.39
C VAL A 347 -13.21 -20.01 -5.62
N ALA A 348 -12.76 -20.40 -6.82
CA ALA A 348 -13.54 -20.32 -8.05
C ALA A 348 -13.02 -21.30 -9.11
N GLY A 349 -13.86 -21.65 -10.09
CA GLY A 349 -13.60 -22.65 -11.12
C GLY A 349 -13.99 -24.07 -10.69
N SER A 350 -14.72 -24.82 -11.54
CA SER A 350 -15.24 -26.17 -11.28
C SER A 350 -14.52 -27.28 -12.07
N SER A 351 -14.38 -28.48 -11.49
CA SER A 351 -13.68 -29.61 -12.14
C SER A 351 -14.23 -29.95 -13.53
N GLY A 352 -13.35 -30.10 -14.54
CA GLY A 352 -13.75 -30.31 -15.94
C GLY A 352 -14.03 -28.99 -16.67
N PHE A 353 -13.13 -28.01 -16.49
CA PHE A 353 -13.30 -26.57 -16.68
C PHE A 353 -13.38 -26.10 -18.17
N SER A 354 -13.96 -26.92 -19.05
CA SER A 354 -14.38 -26.49 -20.39
C SER A 354 -15.88 -26.16 -20.42
N GLY A 355 -16.24 -24.99 -20.94
CA GLY A 355 -17.63 -24.52 -21.06
C GLY A 355 -17.80 -23.04 -20.74
N SER A 356 -18.98 -22.50 -21.02
CA SER A 356 -19.31 -21.08 -20.86
C SER A 356 -20.24 -20.78 -19.67
N THR A 357 -20.61 -21.78 -18.87
CA THR A 357 -21.34 -21.56 -17.61
C THR A 357 -20.48 -20.73 -16.65
N THR A 358 -21.10 -19.95 -15.75
CA THR A 358 -20.36 -18.98 -14.93
C THR A 358 -19.62 -19.60 -13.73
N ASP A 359 -19.76 -20.90 -13.51
CA ASP A 359 -18.91 -21.68 -12.59
C ASP A 359 -17.61 -22.16 -13.25
N LYS A 360 -17.52 -22.06 -14.58
CA LYS A 360 -16.35 -22.44 -15.38
C LYS A 360 -15.61 -21.22 -15.87
N ILE A 361 -14.34 -21.13 -15.47
CA ILE A 361 -13.43 -20.08 -15.91
C ILE A 361 -12.61 -20.67 -17.04
N GLY A 362 -12.56 -19.97 -18.17
CA GLY A 362 -11.66 -20.27 -19.27
C GLY A 362 -10.21 -20.03 -18.88
N ASN A 363 -9.43 -19.39 -19.74
CA ASN A 363 -8.10 -18.94 -19.35
C ASN A 363 -8.20 -17.53 -18.72
N CYS A 364 -7.51 -17.33 -17.59
CA CYS A 364 -7.53 -16.10 -16.82
C CYS A 364 -6.12 -15.58 -16.55
N TRP A 365 -5.86 -14.34 -16.96
CA TRP A 365 -4.53 -13.72 -16.83
C TRP A 365 -4.42 -12.75 -15.65
N SER A 366 -5.52 -12.15 -15.22
CA SER A 366 -5.53 -11.13 -14.16
C SER A 366 -6.71 -11.36 -13.21
N LEU A 367 -6.47 -11.08 -11.94
CA LEU A 367 -7.49 -11.08 -10.92
C LEU A 367 -7.30 -9.89 -9.97
N TYR A 368 -8.40 -9.41 -9.43
CA TYR A 368 -8.44 -8.39 -8.39
C TYR A 368 -9.30 -8.90 -7.23
N VAL A 369 -8.91 -8.59 -6.00
CA VAL A 369 -9.70 -8.94 -4.82
C VAL A 369 -10.04 -7.66 -4.05
N ASP A 370 -11.34 -7.43 -3.83
CA ASP A 370 -11.78 -6.24 -3.09
C ASP A 370 -11.62 -6.40 -1.57
N SER A 371 -11.86 -5.32 -0.83
CA SER A 371 -11.77 -5.30 0.64
C SER A 371 -12.76 -6.25 1.34
N ASN A 372 -13.78 -6.73 0.64
CA ASN A 372 -14.74 -7.72 1.15
C ASN A 372 -14.32 -9.15 0.80
N ASN A 373 -13.13 -9.35 0.21
CA ASN A 373 -12.61 -10.61 -0.31
C ASN A 373 -13.43 -11.21 -1.46
N ASN A 374 -14.16 -10.37 -2.22
CA ASN A 374 -14.74 -10.82 -3.49
C ASN A 374 -13.65 -10.86 -4.55
N VAL A 375 -13.61 -11.94 -5.32
CA VAL A 375 -12.64 -12.14 -6.41
C VAL A 375 -13.28 -11.69 -7.72
N PHE A 376 -12.57 -10.86 -8.46
CA PHE A 376 -12.88 -10.45 -9.82
C PHE A 376 -11.80 -11.00 -10.74
N GLU A 377 -12.19 -11.63 -11.84
CA GLU A 377 -11.23 -12.31 -12.72
C GLU A 377 -11.58 -12.11 -14.19
N THR A 378 -10.56 -12.01 -15.04
CA THR A 378 -10.73 -11.95 -16.49
C THR A 378 -10.82 -13.35 -17.09
N ASP A 379 -11.94 -13.69 -17.71
CA ASP A 379 -12.10 -14.93 -18.45
C ASP A 379 -11.99 -14.62 -19.94
N PHE A 380 -10.76 -14.65 -20.46
CA PHE A 380 -10.51 -14.17 -21.82
C PHE A 380 -11.06 -15.13 -22.88
N THR A 381 -11.14 -16.42 -22.55
CA THR A 381 -11.66 -17.43 -23.49
C THR A 381 -13.15 -17.25 -23.69
N ASN A 382 -13.87 -16.86 -22.63
CA ASN A 382 -15.29 -16.55 -22.72
C ASN A 382 -15.57 -15.04 -22.88
N CYS A 383 -14.54 -14.19 -23.01
CA CYS A 383 -14.67 -12.76 -23.24
C CYS A 383 -15.57 -12.04 -22.21
N ARG A 384 -15.26 -12.24 -20.93
CA ARG A 384 -16.02 -11.69 -19.81
C ARG A 384 -15.15 -11.42 -18.58
N VAL A 385 -15.73 -10.72 -17.61
CA VAL A 385 -15.22 -10.59 -16.24
C VAL A 385 -16.27 -11.14 -15.28
N LEU A 386 -15.86 -12.04 -14.40
CA LEU A 386 -16.73 -12.63 -13.39
C LEU A 386 -16.36 -12.13 -11.99
N LYS A 387 -17.37 -12.06 -11.11
CA LYS A 387 -17.23 -11.84 -9.68
C LYS A 387 -17.64 -13.09 -8.91
N PHE A 388 -16.78 -13.54 -8.00
CA PHE A 388 -17.05 -14.59 -7.03
C PHE A 388 -17.07 -13.98 -5.63
N PRO A 389 -18.21 -14.04 -4.90
CA PRO A 389 -18.28 -13.53 -3.55
C PRO A 389 -17.32 -14.21 -2.59
N SER A 390 -16.97 -13.52 -1.50
CA SER A 390 -16.22 -14.13 -0.40
C SER A 390 -16.93 -15.40 0.10
N GLY A 391 -16.15 -16.47 0.33
CA GLY A 391 -16.67 -17.78 0.72
C GLY A 391 -17.08 -18.69 -0.45
N SER A 392 -16.99 -18.23 -1.71
CA SER A 392 -17.11 -19.12 -2.87
C SER A 392 -16.11 -20.28 -2.81
N THR A 393 -16.56 -21.42 -3.32
CA THR A 393 -15.80 -22.67 -3.46
C THR A 393 -15.78 -23.13 -4.91
N SER A 394 -15.03 -24.20 -5.21
CA SER A 394 -15.16 -24.95 -6.47
C SER A 394 -16.64 -25.21 -6.80
N GLY A 395 -17.07 -24.89 -8.02
CA GLY A 395 -18.46 -25.02 -8.47
C GLY A 395 -19.38 -23.82 -8.18
N SER A 396 -18.90 -22.79 -7.48
CA SER A 396 -19.66 -21.55 -7.30
C SER A 396 -19.86 -20.86 -8.65
N PHE A 397 -21.05 -20.28 -8.87
CA PHE A 397 -21.34 -19.52 -10.08
C PHE A 397 -20.91 -18.06 -9.90
N GLY A 398 -20.09 -17.56 -10.82
CA GLY A 398 -19.71 -16.15 -10.88
C GLY A 398 -20.86 -15.28 -11.35
N ALA A 399 -20.94 -14.06 -10.82
CA ALA A 399 -21.79 -13.01 -11.35
C ALA A 399 -21.06 -12.29 -12.51
N LEU A 400 -21.74 -12.09 -13.64
CA LEU A 400 -21.19 -11.38 -14.78
C LEU A 400 -21.06 -9.88 -14.47
N ILE A 401 -19.83 -9.36 -14.53
CA ILE A 401 -19.54 -7.93 -14.28
C ILE A 401 -19.34 -7.17 -15.58
N ALA A 402 -18.67 -7.78 -16.56
CA ALA A 402 -18.44 -7.18 -17.87
C ALA A 402 -18.35 -8.25 -18.96
N GLY A 403 -18.58 -7.87 -20.22
CA GLY A 403 -18.64 -8.78 -21.36
C GLY A 403 -20.01 -9.47 -21.50
N THR A 404 -20.19 -10.21 -22.59
CA THR A 404 -21.45 -10.91 -22.89
C THR A 404 -21.30 -12.43 -22.96
N SER A 405 -20.20 -12.99 -22.47
CA SER A 405 -19.82 -14.40 -22.69
C SER A 405 -19.68 -14.77 -24.19
N THR A 406 -19.53 -13.76 -25.06
CA THR A 406 -19.34 -13.90 -26.50
C THR A 406 -18.45 -12.76 -26.94
N CYS A 407 -17.36 -13.09 -27.62
CA CYS A 407 -16.37 -12.09 -28.02
C CYS A 407 -16.95 -11.14 -29.07
N GLY A 408 -16.64 -9.86 -28.94
CA GLY A 408 -17.09 -8.83 -29.88
C GLY A 408 -16.53 -7.46 -29.54
N ASN A 409 -16.94 -6.45 -30.30
CA ASN A 409 -16.42 -5.07 -30.20
C ASN A 409 -17.47 -4.02 -29.82
N GLY A 410 -18.72 -4.45 -29.58
CA GLY A 410 -19.78 -3.57 -29.08
C GLY A 410 -19.50 -2.99 -27.69
N ALA A 411 -20.32 -2.04 -27.26
CA ALA A 411 -20.14 -1.29 -26.00
C ALA A 411 -20.10 -2.16 -24.73
N ASN A 412 -20.69 -3.37 -24.75
CA ASN A 412 -20.67 -4.31 -23.62
C ASN A 412 -19.93 -5.62 -23.94
N GLN A 413 -19.29 -5.69 -25.10
CA GLN A 413 -18.55 -6.88 -25.53
C GLN A 413 -17.07 -6.68 -25.26
N LEU A 414 -16.40 -7.77 -24.90
CA LEU A 414 -14.95 -7.83 -24.73
C LEU A 414 -14.37 -8.78 -25.77
N ASN A 415 -13.09 -8.65 -26.07
CA ASN A 415 -12.35 -9.56 -26.91
C ASN A 415 -10.90 -9.68 -26.39
N VAL A 416 -10.59 -10.85 -25.83
CA VAL A 416 -9.33 -11.12 -25.12
C VAL A 416 -9.10 -10.10 -23.98
N PRO A 417 -10.01 -10.00 -22.99
CA PRO A 417 -9.76 -9.17 -21.82
C PRO A 417 -8.58 -9.72 -21.02
N HIS A 418 -7.51 -8.93 -20.86
CA HIS A 418 -6.31 -9.37 -20.12
C HIS A 418 -6.33 -8.92 -18.66
N ALA A 419 -6.49 -7.61 -18.42
CA ALA A 419 -6.39 -7.02 -17.09
C ALA A 419 -7.72 -6.41 -16.61
N VAL A 420 -7.93 -6.46 -15.30
CA VAL A 420 -9.06 -5.84 -14.60
C VAL A 420 -8.55 -5.12 -13.36
N THR A 421 -8.72 -3.80 -13.31
CA THR A 421 -8.22 -2.97 -12.21
C THR A 421 -9.29 -1.98 -11.76
N PRO A 422 -9.58 -1.87 -10.44
CA PRO A 422 -10.59 -0.94 -9.95
C PRO A 422 -10.17 0.51 -10.19
N ASN A 423 -11.14 1.41 -10.29
CA ASN A 423 -10.89 2.83 -10.12
C ASN A 423 -10.60 3.14 -8.63
N SER A 424 -10.13 4.37 -8.35
CA SER A 424 -9.76 4.78 -7.00
C SER A 424 -10.90 4.72 -5.97
N ALA A 425 -12.14 4.83 -6.44
CA ALA A 425 -13.34 4.70 -5.63
C ALA A 425 -13.84 3.25 -5.47
N ASN A 426 -13.26 2.28 -6.18
CA ASN A 426 -13.74 0.90 -6.29
C ASN A 426 -15.26 0.85 -6.59
N THR A 427 -15.66 1.59 -7.64
CA THR A 427 -17.03 1.65 -8.19
C THR A 427 -17.11 1.20 -9.64
N ALA A 428 -15.98 1.20 -10.36
CA ALA A 428 -15.86 0.74 -11.73
C ALA A 428 -14.50 0.08 -11.94
N PHE A 429 -14.40 -0.75 -12.98
CA PHE A 429 -13.17 -1.38 -13.43
C PHE A 429 -12.69 -0.78 -14.74
N TYR A 430 -11.39 -0.56 -14.83
CA TYR A 430 -10.68 -0.44 -16.10
C TYR A 430 -10.33 -1.84 -16.59
N ILE A 431 -10.73 -2.17 -17.82
CA ILE A 431 -10.50 -3.47 -18.43
C ILE A 431 -9.70 -3.28 -19.72
N ALA A 432 -8.52 -3.90 -19.79
CA ALA A 432 -7.77 -4.00 -21.06
C ALA A 432 -8.47 -4.99 -21.98
N ASP A 433 -9.10 -4.47 -23.03
CA ASP A 433 -9.78 -5.22 -24.08
C ASP A 433 -8.82 -5.38 -25.26
N THR A 434 -7.84 -6.27 -25.08
CA THR A 434 -6.58 -6.33 -25.81
C THR A 434 -6.78 -6.42 -27.32
N GLN A 435 -7.62 -7.34 -27.78
CA GLN A 435 -7.83 -7.58 -29.22
C GLN A 435 -8.60 -6.43 -29.88
N ASN A 436 -9.47 -5.75 -29.12
CA ASN A 436 -10.17 -4.55 -29.57
C ASN A 436 -9.32 -3.27 -29.43
N LYS A 437 -8.08 -3.39 -28.93
CA LYS A 437 -7.11 -2.29 -28.78
C LYS A 437 -7.70 -1.11 -28.00
N ARG A 438 -8.37 -1.40 -26.89
CA ARG A 438 -9.03 -0.37 -26.06
C ARG A 438 -8.98 -0.71 -24.58
N VAL A 439 -9.19 0.32 -23.76
CA VAL A 439 -9.51 0.17 -22.33
C VAL A 439 -10.96 0.58 -22.12
N GLN A 440 -11.75 -0.30 -21.51
CA GLN A 440 -13.13 -0.02 -21.14
C GLN A 440 -13.29 0.27 -19.66
N VAL A 441 -14.26 1.12 -19.32
CA VAL A 441 -14.71 1.39 -17.95
C VAL A 441 -16.05 0.72 -17.75
N CYS A 442 -16.11 -0.26 -16.85
CA CYS A 442 -17.30 -1.04 -16.58
C CYS A 442 -17.72 -0.89 -15.11
N PRO A 443 -19.01 -0.64 -14.80
CA PRO A 443 -19.47 -0.59 -13.41
C PRO A 443 -19.16 -1.87 -12.65
N GLN A 444 -18.57 -1.76 -11.45
CA GLN A 444 -18.23 -2.93 -10.63
C GLN A 444 -19.47 -3.65 -10.09
N SER A 445 -20.61 -2.96 -10.04
CA SER A 445 -21.90 -3.56 -9.69
C SER A 445 -22.38 -4.60 -10.72
N GLY A 446 -21.82 -4.60 -11.94
CA GLY A 446 -22.36 -5.31 -13.09
C GLY A 446 -23.65 -4.67 -13.64
N ALA A 447 -24.13 -3.60 -13.01
CA ALA A 447 -25.32 -2.86 -13.44
C ALA A 447 -24.90 -1.63 -14.25
N GLY A 448 -25.19 -1.65 -15.55
CA GLY A 448 -24.89 -0.56 -16.48
C GLY A 448 -24.02 -1.00 -17.65
N ALA A 449 -23.87 -0.12 -18.65
CA ALA A 449 -23.05 -0.40 -19.82
C ALA A 449 -21.58 -0.02 -19.57
N CYS A 450 -20.67 -0.80 -20.13
CA CYS A 450 -19.28 -0.40 -20.26
C CYS A 450 -19.15 0.75 -21.26
N THR A 451 -18.14 1.59 -21.05
CA THR A 451 -17.79 2.69 -21.96
C THR A 451 -16.33 2.61 -22.35
N THR A 452 -15.97 3.06 -23.55
CA THR A 452 -14.56 3.11 -23.95
C THR A 452 -13.92 4.35 -23.35
N LEU A 453 -12.87 4.17 -22.54
CA LEU A 453 -12.06 5.27 -22.02
C LEU A 453 -11.12 5.80 -23.11
N VAL A 454 -10.41 4.88 -23.75
CA VAL A 454 -9.42 5.13 -24.80
C VAL A 454 -9.35 3.89 -25.69
N GLY A 455 -9.14 4.09 -26.99
CA GLY A 455 -9.02 3.01 -27.96
C GLY A 455 -8.07 3.34 -29.10
N ALA A 456 -8.09 2.53 -30.16
CA ALA A 456 -7.34 2.78 -31.38
C ALA A 456 -7.64 4.18 -31.98
N PRO A 457 -6.65 4.86 -32.58
CA PRO A 457 -5.27 4.40 -32.80
C PRO A 457 -4.33 4.66 -31.61
N THR A 458 -4.82 5.22 -30.49
CA THR A 458 -3.98 5.57 -29.34
C THR A 458 -3.36 4.32 -28.70
N LEU A 459 -4.11 3.23 -28.61
CA LEU A 459 -3.67 1.94 -28.10
C LEU A 459 -3.50 0.91 -29.23
N ASP A 460 -2.56 -0.01 -29.03
CA ASP A 460 -2.20 -1.09 -29.95
C ASP A 460 -1.95 -2.40 -29.19
N GLY A 461 -2.98 -2.88 -28.49
CA GLY A 461 -2.94 -4.11 -27.72
C GLY A 461 -2.53 -3.88 -26.26
N PRO A 462 -3.39 -3.24 -25.45
CA PRO A 462 -3.14 -3.06 -24.03
C PRO A 462 -3.13 -4.42 -23.33
N THR A 463 -2.07 -4.75 -22.59
CA THR A 463 -1.95 -6.02 -21.87
C THR A 463 -2.20 -5.89 -20.39
N ASP A 464 -1.92 -4.72 -19.80
CA ASP A 464 -2.17 -4.45 -18.39
C ASP A 464 -2.58 -3.00 -18.14
N VAL A 465 -3.30 -2.78 -17.04
CA VAL A 465 -3.82 -1.47 -16.63
C VAL A 465 -3.69 -1.36 -15.12
N GLN A 466 -3.05 -0.30 -14.62
CA GLN A 466 -2.85 -0.09 -13.18
C GLN A 466 -3.11 1.36 -12.80
N LEU A 467 -3.65 1.58 -11.61
CA LEU A 467 -3.68 2.92 -11.01
C LEU A 467 -2.37 3.15 -10.25
N GLY A 468 -1.69 4.25 -10.56
CA GLY A 468 -0.58 4.74 -9.76
C GLY A 468 -1.07 5.35 -8.44
N HIS A 469 -0.20 5.39 -7.43
CA HIS A 469 -0.46 6.10 -6.17
C HIS A 469 -0.63 7.62 -6.35
N ASP A 470 -0.22 8.15 -7.50
CA ASP A 470 -0.45 9.53 -7.93
C ASP A 470 -1.84 9.78 -8.54
N GLY A 471 -2.71 8.76 -8.52
CA GLY A 471 -4.09 8.82 -8.99
C GLY A 471 -4.24 8.76 -10.52
N ASN A 472 -3.16 8.52 -11.26
CA ASN A 472 -3.20 8.40 -12.71
C ASN A 472 -3.36 6.95 -13.16
N LEU A 473 -3.97 6.77 -14.32
CA LEU A 473 -4.12 5.46 -14.93
C LEU A 473 -2.92 5.21 -15.85
N TYR A 474 -2.30 4.05 -15.69
CA TYR A 474 -1.21 3.58 -16.54
C TYR A 474 -1.72 2.41 -17.35
N VAL A 475 -1.40 2.40 -18.64
CA VAL A 475 -1.73 1.32 -19.56
C VAL A 475 -0.45 0.80 -20.17
N LEU A 476 -0.15 -0.48 -19.94
CA LEU A 476 0.91 -1.20 -20.63
C LEU A 476 0.35 -1.60 -21.99
N ASP A 477 0.91 -1.01 -23.05
CA ASP A 477 0.43 -1.10 -24.42
C ASP A 477 1.57 -1.58 -25.32
N SER A 478 1.56 -2.88 -25.65
CA SER A 478 2.58 -3.51 -26.49
C SER A 478 4.02 -3.31 -25.96
N THR A 479 4.75 -2.30 -26.46
CA THR A 479 6.16 -2.03 -26.13
C THR A 479 6.36 -0.76 -25.30
N ARG A 480 5.29 -0.19 -24.75
CA ARG A 480 5.31 1.11 -24.08
C ARG A 480 4.31 1.18 -22.94
N VAL A 481 4.49 2.16 -22.05
CA VAL A 481 3.51 2.52 -21.02
C VAL A 481 3.00 3.92 -21.30
N LEU A 482 1.67 4.07 -21.32
CA LEU A 482 0.98 5.34 -21.41
C LEU A 482 0.41 5.74 -20.06
N ARG A 483 0.56 7.01 -19.70
CA ARG A 483 -0.08 7.64 -18.54
C ARG A 483 -1.27 8.47 -18.99
N PHE A 484 -2.40 8.27 -18.33
CA PHE A 484 -3.66 8.97 -18.52
C PHE A 484 -4.01 9.73 -17.23
N PRO A 485 -3.81 11.07 -17.20
CA PRO A 485 -4.05 11.86 -16.01
C PRO A 485 -5.50 11.75 -15.53
N GLY A 486 -5.71 11.39 -14.26
CA GLY A 486 -7.06 11.24 -13.67
C GLY A 486 -7.98 10.28 -14.43
N GLY A 487 -7.44 9.33 -15.20
CA GLY A 487 -8.24 8.47 -16.08
C GLY A 487 -8.92 9.25 -17.20
N SER A 488 -8.30 10.31 -17.72
CA SER A 488 -8.75 11.00 -18.93
C SER A 488 -8.55 10.15 -20.19
N GLY A 489 -9.23 10.50 -21.29
CA GLY A 489 -9.05 9.83 -22.59
C GLY A 489 -7.77 10.22 -23.34
N THR A 490 -6.96 11.14 -22.80
CA THR A 490 -5.74 11.65 -23.43
C THR A 490 -4.51 11.15 -22.70
N GLY A 491 -3.77 10.25 -23.34
CA GLY A 491 -2.58 9.61 -22.78
C GLY A 491 -1.28 10.22 -23.30
N SER A 492 -0.21 10.07 -22.52
CA SER A 492 1.16 10.40 -22.91
C SER A 492 2.08 9.21 -22.64
N VAL A 493 3.04 8.94 -23.53
CA VAL A 493 3.99 7.85 -23.35
C VAL A 493 4.98 8.24 -22.25
N VAL A 494 5.13 7.38 -21.24
CA VAL A 494 6.08 7.58 -20.12
C VAL A 494 7.26 6.62 -20.17
N LEU A 495 7.09 5.45 -20.81
CA LEU A 495 8.15 4.48 -21.07
C LEU A 495 7.94 3.87 -22.46
N SER A 496 9.04 3.50 -23.12
CA SER A 496 9.02 2.88 -24.45
C SER A 496 10.11 1.82 -24.58
N SER A 497 10.13 1.11 -25.72
CA SER A 497 11.16 0.12 -26.04
C SER A 497 11.21 -1.05 -25.04
N LEU A 498 10.05 -1.43 -24.52
CA LEU A 498 9.88 -2.63 -23.71
C LEU A 498 9.89 -3.88 -24.59
N SER A 499 10.44 -4.99 -24.08
CA SER A 499 10.53 -6.25 -24.81
C SER A 499 9.56 -7.27 -24.22
N GLN A 500 8.47 -7.55 -24.96
CA GLN A 500 7.46 -8.54 -24.58
C GLN A 500 6.94 -8.33 -23.15
N ALA A 501 6.60 -7.08 -22.82
CA ALA A 501 6.06 -6.71 -21.52
C ALA A 501 4.63 -7.22 -21.35
N TRP A 502 4.30 -7.74 -20.17
CA TRP A 502 3.02 -8.41 -19.92
C TRP A 502 2.21 -7.80 -18.79
N ALA A 503 2.85 -7.47 -17.67
CA ALA A 503 2.21 -6.90 -16.48
C ALA A 503 3.10 -5.83 -15.85
N MET A 504 2.49 -4.93 -15.10
CA MET A 504 3.17 -3.89 -14.34
C MET A 504 2.61 -3.73 -12.92
N ALA A 505 3.44 -3.23 -12.01
CA ALA A 505 3.04 -2.84 -10.67
C ALA A 505 3.83 -1.60 -10.22
N PHE A 506 3.32 -0.92 -9.20
CA PHE A 506 3.97 0.22 -8.55
C PHE A 506 4.31 -0.12 -7.11
N ASP A 507 5.48 0.31 -6.66
CA ASP A 507 5.80 0.34 -5.22
C ASP A 507 5.30 1.63 -4.57
N SER A 508 5.41 1.69 -3.23
CA SER A 508 4.98 2.84 -2.44
C SER A 508 5.71 4.16 -2.78
N GLN A 509 6.78 4.10 -3.56
CA GLN A 509 7.59 5.23 -4.04
C GLN A 509 7.30 5.61 -5.50
N MET A 510 6.29 5.00 -6.14
CA MET A 510 5.93 5.15 -7.55
C MET A 510 6.95 4.56 -8.54
N ASN A 511 7.93 3.79 -8.10
CA ASN A 511 8.78 3.05 -9.02
C ASN A 511 7.94 1.99 -9.73
N MET A 512 8.14 1.87 -11.04
CA MET A 512 7.37 0.96 -11.88
C MET A 512 8.14 -0.34 -12.09
N TYR A 513 7.48 -1.47 -11.86
CA TYR A 513 8.03 -2.79 -12.09
C TYR A 513 7.29 -3.40 -13.27
N ILE A 514 8.02 -3.86 -14.28
CA ILE A 514 7.45 -4.42 -15.51
C ILE A 514 7.95 -5.86 -15.68
N VAL A 515 7.02 -6.78 -15.84
CA VAL A 515 7.28 -8.17 -16.18
C VAL A 515 7.50 -8.27 -17.69
N GLU A 516 8.69 -8.75 -18.09
CA GLU A 516 9.00 -9.06 -19.48
C GLU A 516 8.97 -10.57 -19.68
N PHE A 517 7.79 -11.07 -20.03
CA PHE A 517 7.45 -12.50 -20.08
C PHE A 517 8.45 -13.31 -20.92
N GLY A 518 8.68 -12.88 -22.17
CA GLY A 518 9.58 -13.59 -23.08
C GLY A 518 11.07 -13.35 -22.80
N GLN A 519 11.39 -12.45 -21.86
CA GLN A 519 12.75 -12.18 -21.40
C GLN A 519 13.02 -12.79 -20.02
N HIS A 520 12.07 -13.50 -19.41
CA HIS A 520 12.23 -14.21 -18.14
C HIS A 520 12.74 -13.32 -16.99
N ARG A 521 12.26 -12.07 -16.93
CA ARG A 521 12.71 -11.07 -15.95
C ARG A 521 11.65 -10.05 -15.59
N VAL A 522 11.89 -9.33 -14.50
CA VAL A 522 11.18 -8.10 -14.11
C VAL A 522 12.18 -6.95 -14.09
N ARG A 523 11.83 -5.81 -14.69
CA ARG A 523 12.63 -4.58 -14.66
C ARG A 523 11.99 -3.52 -13.77
N ARG A 524 12.79 -2.85 -12.94
CA ARG A 524 12.39 -1.68 -12.15
C ARG A 524 12.80 -0.39 -12.85
N PHE A 525 11.89 0.56 -12.95
CA PHE A 525 12.12 1.91 -13.46
C PHE A 525 11.90 2.90 -12.31
N ASP A 526 12.95 3.63 -11.95
CA ASP A 526 12.89 4.55 -10.83
C ASP A 526 12.08 5.79 -11.18
N TYR A 527 11.16 6.16 -10.29
CA TYR A 527 10.45 7.43 -10.38
C TYR A 527 11.29 8.52 -9.71
N ARG A 528 11.56 9.61 -10.44
CA ARG A 528 12.29 10.76 -9.92
C ARG A 528 11.39 11.96 -9.87
N CYS A 529 11.43 12.62 -8.73
CA CYS A 529 10.73 13.86 -8.49
C CYS A 529 11.63 15.07 -8.71
#